data_AF-A0AA39IZR8-F1
#
_entry.id   AF-A0AA39IZR8-F1
#
_cell.length_a   1.000
_cell.length_b   1.000
_cell.length_c   1.000
_cell.angle_alpha   90.00
_cell.angle_beta   90.00
_cell.angle_gamma   90.00
#
_symmetry.space_group_name_H-M   'P 1'
#
loop_
_entity.id
_entity.type
_entity.pdbx_description
1 polymer ?
#
loop_
_entity_poly.entity_id
_entity_poly.type
_entity_poly.pdbx_seq_one_letter_code
_entity_poly.pdbx_strand_id
1 'polypeptide(L)'
;MSLCPGCLQVNAFGPDDDYEEDEEIFYVTLELGNVEPVLIPSCDSYHLVGLDTPTPFLQLAGMVLKGRHKTLGMELLFSGACVLVAS
;
A
#
# COMPACT_ATOMS: atom_id res chain seq x y z
N MET A 1 35.95 -4.03 -22.10
CA MET A 1 36.37 -4.20 -20.70
C MET A 1 35.10 -4.34 -19.87
N SER A 2 35.03 -5.34 -18.99
CA SER A 2 33.89 -5.57 -18.09
C SER A 2 34.29 -5.05 -16.70
N LEU A 3 33.43 -4.24 -16.07
CA LEU A 3 33.71 -3.58 -14.79
C LEU A 3 33.66 -4.57 -13.60
N CYS A 4 32.92 -5.68 -13.76
CA CYS A 4 32.84 -6.82 -12.85
C CYS A 4 32.16 -8.01 -13.56
N PRO A 5 32.38 -9.27 -13.12
CA PRO A 5 31.81 -10.46 -13.76
C PRO A 5 30.28 -10.37 -13.90
N GLY A 6 29.76 -10.56 -15.12
CA GLY A 6 28.33 -10.50 -15.42
C GLY A 6 27.83 -9.11 -15.84
N CYS A 7 28.64 -8.07 -15.76
CA CYS A 7 28.25 -6.72 -16.19
C CYS A 7 28.97 -6.30 -17.48
N LEU A 8 28.17 -5.90 -18.47
CA LEU A 8 28.63 -5.32 -19.73
C LEU A 8 28.40 -3.81 -19.70
N GLN A 9 29.47 -3.04 -19.90
CA GLN A 9 29.36 -1.60 -20.08
C GLN A 9 28.73 -1.30 -21.44
N VAL A 10 27.64 -0.53 -21.46
CA VAL A 10 26.96 -0.08 -22.67
C VAL A 10 27.10 1.43 -22.83
N ASN A 11 27.18 1.91 -24.08
CA ASN A 11 27.30 3.34 -24.39
C ASN A 11 25.93 4.04 -24.48
N ALA A 12 24.86 3.27 -24.60
CA ALA A 12 23.47 3.72 -24.56
C ALA A 12 22.59 2.54 -24.15
N PHE A 13 21.48 2.83 -23.48
CA PHE A 13 20.42 1.86 -23.25
C PHE A 13 19.59 1.68 -24.53
N GLY A 14 18.83 0.58 -24.61
CA GLY A 14 17.84 0.39 -25.68
C GLY A 14 16.70 1.42 -25.57
N PRO A 15 15.79 1.46 -26.56
CA PRO A 15 14.57 2.26 -26.46
C PRO A 15 13.73 1.82 -25.24
N ASP A 16 13.12 2.77 -24.54
CA ASP A 16 12.28 2.57 -23.33
C ASP A 16 10.92 1.90 -23.63
N ASP A 17 10.80 1.19 -24.76
CA ASP A 17 9.54 0.60 -25.25
C ASP A 17 9.03 -0.56 -24.37
N ASP A 18 9.83 -1.04 -23.41
CA ASP A 18 9.47 -2.13 -22.48
C ASP A 18 8.89 -1.61 -21.14
N TYR A 19 8.77 -0.29 -20.96
CA TYR A 19 8.10 0.29 -19.79
C TYR A 19 6.62 0.52 -20.12
N GLU A 20 5.74 -0.31 -19.56
CA GLU A 20 4.28 -0.09 -19.62
C GLU A 20 3.97 1.34 -19.11
N GLU A 21 3.20 2.13 -19.89
CA GLU A 21 2.81 3.50 -19.54
C GLU A 21 1.85 3.56 -18.33
N ASP A 22 1.30 2.42 -17.93
CA ASP A 22 0.33 2.30 -16.84
C ASP A 22 1.03 2.24 -15.47
N GLU A 23 0.75 3.21 -14.59
CA GLU A 23 1.16 3.14 -13.18
C GLU A 23 0.55 1.89 -12.51
N GLU A 24 1.39 1.02 -11.96
CA GLU A 24 0.92 -0.13 -11.18
C GLU A 24 0.29 0.34 -9.85
N ILE A 25 -1.03 0.20 -9.73
CA ILE A 25 -1.77 0.53 -8.52
C ILE A 25 -1.96 -0.72 -7.66
N PHE A 26 -1.47 -0.66 -6.42
CA PHE A 26 -1.66 -1.71 -5.42
C PHE A 26 -2.60 -1.25 -4.31
N TYR A 27 -3.54 -2.11 -3.93
CA TYR A 27 -4.43 -1.90 -2.80
C TYR A 27 -3.95 -2.68 -1.59
N VAL A 28 -4.02 -2.07 -0.41
CA VAL A 28 -3.71 -2.70 0.87
C VAL A 28 -4.87 -2.54 1.84
N THR A 29 -5.21 -3.62 2.53
CA THR A 29 -6.24 -3.61 3.58
C THR A 29 -5.58 -3.41 4.94
N LEU A 30 -6.08 -2.44 5.72
CA LEU A 30 -5.61 -2.16 7.07
C LEU A 30 -6.57 -2.75 8.11
N GLU A 31 -6.17 -3.85 8.75
CA GLU A 31 -6.89 -4.41 9.90
C GLU A 31 -6.53 -3.61 11.17
N LEU A 32 -7.43 -2.74 11.62
CA LEU A 32 -7.17 -1.84 12.76
C LEU A 32 -7.40 -2.48 14.14
N GLY A 33 -7.98 -3.68 14.20
CA GLY A 33 -8.29 -4.35 15.46
C GLY A 33 -9.39 -3.64 16.26
N ASN A 34 -9.27 -3.63 17.59
CA ASN A 34 -10.31 -3.13 18.49
C ASN A 34 -10.23 -1.61 18.70
N VAL A 35 -10.44 -0.85 17.63
CA VAL A 35 -10.55 0.62 17.66
C VAL A 35 -12.01 1.00 17.91
N GLU A 36 -12.24 2.12 18.58
CA GLU A 36 -13.61 2.62 18.79
C GLU A 36 -14.29 2.84 17.43
N PRO A 37 -15.50 2.28 17.18
CA PRO A 37 -16.16 2.37 15.87
C PRO A 37 -16.40 3.80 15.39
N VAL A 38 -16.54 4.75 16.32
CA VAL A 38 -16.75 6.17 16.03
C VAL A 38 -15.47 6.87 15.58
N LEU A 39 -14.29 6.31 15.87
CA LEU A 39 -13.02 6.95 15.56
C LEU A 39 -12.81 7.10 14.05
N ILE A 40 -13.07 6.06 13.27
CA ILE A 40 -12.86 6.08 11.82
C ILE A 40 -13.70 7.16 11.11
N PRO A 41 -15.04 7.22 11.30
CA PRO A 41 -15.85 8.25 10.65
C PRO A 41 -15.68 9.66 11.23
N SER A 42 -15.03 9.81 12.40
CA SER A 42 -14.78 11.12 13.02
C SER A 42 -13.38 11.69 12.74
N CYS A 43 -12.52 10.94 12.05
CA CYS A 43 -11.18 11.39 11.67
C CYS A 43 -11.22 12.03 10.27
N ASP A 44 -10.97 13.34 10.20
CA ASP A 44 -10.82 14.07 8.92
C ASP A 44 -9.43 13.89 8.29
N SER A 45 -8.48 13.28 9.01
CA SER A 45 -7.11 13.08 8.55
C SER A 45 -6.48 11.81 9.13
N TYR A 46 -5.50 11.28 8.42
CA TYR A 46 -4.65 10.19 8.87
C TYR A 46 -3.20 10.44 8.43
N HIS A 47 -2.24 9.86 9.17
CA HIS A 47 -0.84 9.82 8.76
C HIS A 47 -0.35 8.39 8.75
N LEU A 48 0.09 7.91 7.59
CA LEU A 48 0.66 6.57 7.42
C LEU A 48 2.13 6.70 7.05
N VAL A 49 3.01 6.05 7.81
CA VAL A 49 4.46 6.08 7.57
C VAL A 49 5.06 4.68 7.62
N GLY A 50 6.10 4.46 6.81
CA GLY A 50 6.88 3.23 6.82
C GLY A 50 6.15 2.01 6.24
N LEU A 51 5.32 2.20 5.22
CA LEU A 51 4.63 1.11 4.50
C LEU A 51 5.62 0.19 3.75
N ASP A 52 6.83 0.68 3.48
CA ASP A 52 7.97 -0.05 2.94
C ASP A 52 8.77 -0.81 4.03
N THR A 53 8.46 -0.58 5.31
CA THR A 53 9.16 -1.21 6.43
C THR A 53 8.36 -2.40 6.98
N PRO A 54 9.00 -3.34 7.70
CA PRO A 54 8.26 -4.41 8.38
C PRO A 54 7.28 -3.94 9.47
N THR A 55 7.29 -2.65 9.82
CA THR A 55 6.57 -2.08 10.96
C THR A 55 6.02 -0.69 10.61
N PRO A 56 4.93 -0.61 9.85
CA PRO A 56 4.28 0.66 9.54
C PRO A 56 3.63 1.27 10.79
N PHE A 57 3.45 2.59 10.79
CA PHE A 57 2.70 3.31 11.82
C PHE A 57 1.58 4.10 11.19
N LEU A 58 0.40 4.02 11.80
CA LEU A 58 -0.79 4.78 11.41
C LEU A 58 -1.20 5.67 12.57
N GLN A 59 -1.33 6.97 12.32
CA GLN A 59 -1.96 7.90 13.24
C GLN A 59 -3.38 8.21 12.76
N LEU A 60 -4.36 8.00 13.64
CA LEU A 60 -5.75 8.41 13.46
C LEU A 60 -6.12 9.34 14.61
N ALA A 61 -6.40 10.60 14.31
CA ALA A 61 -6.55 11.67 15.29
C ALA A 61 -5.40 11.67 16.31
N GLY A 62 -5.68 11.37 17.59
CA GLY A 62 -4.69 11.28 18.67
C GLY A 62 -4.12 9.89 18.93
N MET A 63 -4.60 8.85 18.24
CA MET A 63 -4.16 7.47 18.44
C MET A 63 -3.05 7.09 17.46
N VAL A 64 -1.98 6.46 17.97
CA VAL A 64 -0.89 5.91 17.17
C VAL A 64 -0.96 4.39 17.22
N LEU A 65 -1.15 3.78 16.05
CA LEU A 65 -1.24 2.34 15.85
C LEU A 65 0.06 1.84 15.20
N LYS A 66 0.62 0.77 15.77
CA LYS A 66 1.81 0.09 15.24
C LYS A 66 1.36 -1.16 14.47
N GLY A 67 1.65 -1.20 13.17
CA GLY A 67 1.28 -2.29 12.29
C GLY A 67 2.38 -3.33 12.08
N ARG A 68 2.03 -4.37 11.33
CA ARG A 68 2.92 -5.41 10.81
C ARG A 68 2.31 -5.95 9.53
N HIS A 69 3.11 -6.23 8.50
CA HIS A 69 2.62 -6.86 7.28
C HIS A 69 2.24 -8.33 7.50
N LYS A 70 1.10 -8.71 6.93
CA LYS A 70 0.60 -10.08 6.91
C LYS A 70 -0.05 -10.35 5.56
N THR A 71 0.54 -11.25 4.79
CA THR A 71 -0.01 -11.68 3.49
C THR A 71 -0.85 -12.94 3.70
N LEU A 72 -2.15 -12.86 3.42
CA LEU A 72 -3.07 -14.00 3.50
C LEU A 72 -3.96 -14.02 2.25
N GLY A 73 -3.66 -14.92 1.30
CA GLY A 73 -4.51 -15.17 0.14
C GLY A 73 -4.74 -13.92 -0.73
N MET A 74 -5.93 -13.87 -1.33
CA MET A 74 -6.41 -12.79 -2.19
C MET A 74 -7.73 -12.26 -1.64
N GLU A 75 -7.86 -10.95 -1.57
CA GLU A 75 -9.11 -10.26 -1.21
C GLU A 75 -9.70 -9.58 -2.45
N LEU A 76 -11.03 -9.64 -2.61
CA LEU A 76 -11.75 -8.99 -3.71
C LEU A 76 -12.60 -7.86 -3.14
N LEU A 77 -12.28 -6.61 -3.52
CA LEU A 77 -13.02 -5.42 -3.16
C LEU A 77 -13.96 -5.01 -4.30
N PHE A 78 -15.26 -4.94 -4.02
CA PHE A 78 -16.26 -4.48 -4.98
C PHE A 78 -16.65 -3.03 -4.70
N SER A 79 -16.28 -2.11 -5.60
CA SER A 79 -16.69 -0.70 -5.52
C SER A 79 -18.15 -0.54 -5.99
N GLY A 80 -18.92 0.36 -5.35
CA GLY A 80 -20.28 0.71 -5.77
C GLY A 80 -21.42 -0.06 -5.10
N ALA A 81 -21.12 -1.02 -4.21
CA ALA A 81 -22.12 -1.64 -3.36
C ALA A 81 -22.27 -0.81 -2.06
N CYS A 82 -23.28 0.07 -1.99
CA CYS A 82 -23.76 0.50 -0.68
C CYS A 82 -24.35 -0.71 0.04
N VAL A 83 -23.91 -0.99 1.27
CA VAL A 83 -24.65 -1.90 2.15
C VAL A 83 -26.00 -1.24 2.45
N LEU A 84 -27.02 -1.64 1.70
CA LEU A 84 -28.40 -1.26 1.98
C LEU A 84 -28.82 -2.00 3.24
N VAL A 85 -28.72 -1.34 4.40
CA VAL A 85 -29.33 -1.84 5.63
C VAL A 85 -30.83 -1.57 5.49
N ALA A 86 -31.59 -2.60 5.09
CA ALA A 86 -33.05 -2.55 5.17
C ALA A 86 -33.44 -2.45 6.66
N SER A 87 -34.12 -1.37 7.03
CA SER A 87 -34.75 -1.18 8.35
C SER A 87 -36.04 -1.97 8.47
#